data_AF-A0A9R1S8L9-F1
#
_entry.id   AF-A0A9R1S8L9-F1
#
_cell.length_a   1.000
_cell.length_b   1.000
_cell.length_c   1.000
_cell.angle_alpha   90.00
_cell.angle_beta   90.00
_cell.angle_gamma   90.00
#
_symmetry.space_group_name_H-M   'P 1'
#
loop_
_entity.id
_entity.type
_entity.pdbx_description
1 polymer ?
#
loop_
_entity_poly.entity_id
_entity_poly.type
_entity_poly.pdbx_seq_one_letter_code
_entity_poly.pdbx_strand_id
1 'polypeptide(L)'
;MRRKALLHTPTGEVVASYASLECKLVALGWERYYAVRGGAAGDCMLKFDKRSSVDLISLPKDFGQFSSVHMYDVFIKNRDAFCVIDV
;
A
#
# COMPACT_ATOMS: atom_id res chain seq x y z
N MET A 1 -3.20 1.07 23.48
CA MET A 1 -3.14 0.44 22.15
C MET A 1 -1.96 1.07 21.41
N ARG A 2 -0.88 0.33 21.14
CA ARG A 2 0.22 0.86 20.31
C ARG A 2 -0.31 1.05 18.90
N ARG A 3 -0.24 2.26 18.34
CA ARG A 3 -0.64 2.49 16.96
C ARG A 3 0.51 1.97 16.09
N LYS A 4 0.21 1.25 15.01
CA LYS A 4 1.23 0.86 14.04
C LYS A 4 1.23 1.85 12.89
N ALA A 5 2.41 2.14 12.37
CA ALA A 5 2.58 3.03 11.24
C ALA A 5 3.52 2.40 10.21
N LEU A 6 3.23 2.66 8.94
CA LEU A 6 4.09 2.24 7.84
C LEU A 6 5.13 3.33 7.58
N LEU A 7 6.40 3.01 7.80
CA LEU A 7 7.55 3.88 7.58
C LEU A 7 8.19 3.55 6.23
N HIS A 8 8.51 4.56 5.44
CA HIS A 8 9.34 4.41 4.25
C HIS A 8 10.81 4.50 4.64
N THR A 9 11.54 3.38 4.57
CA THR A 9 12.92 3.30 5.07
C THR A 9 13.89 4.22 4.33
N PRO A 10 13.82 4.45 3.00
CA PRO A 10 14.75 5.35 2.32
C PRO A 10 14.56 6.83 2.66
N THR A 11 13.34 7.27 2.99
CA THR A 11 13.09 8.69 3.33
C THR A 11 12.90 8.94 4.83
N GLY A 12 12.74 7.89 5.63
CA GLY A 12 12.43 8.02 7.06
C GLY A 12 11.05 8.61 7.36
N GLU A 13 10.16 8.67 6.36
CA GLU A 13 8.85 9.30 6.49
C GLU A 13 7.76 8.27 6.76
N VAL A 14 6.85 8.61 7.67
CA VAL A 14 5.65 7.81 7.92
C VAL A 14 4.61 8.06 6.84
N VAL A 15 4.10 6.99 6.26
CA VAL A 15 3.00 7.02 5.31
C VAL A 15 1.72 7.39 6.07
N ALA A 16 1.27 8.62 5.86
CA ALA A 16 0.04 9.16 6.46
C ALA A 16 -1.11 9.34 5.45
N SER A 17 -0.90 9.03 4.17
CA SER A 17 -1.92 9.14 3.12
C SER A 17 -1.64 8.20 1.95
N TYR A 18 -2.69 7.86 1.19
CA TYR A 18 -2.53 7.06 -0.02
C TYR A 18 -1.73 7.75 -1.12
N ALA A 19 -1.78 9.09 -1.21
CA ALA A 19 -0.96 9.82 -2.17
C ALA A 19 0.54 9.64 -1.91
N SER A 20 0.95 9.70 -0.63
CA SER A 20 2.34 9.44 -0.23
C SER A 20 2.73 7.98 -0.48
N LEU A 21 1.83 7.03 -0.16
CA LEU A 21 2.06 5.61 -0.42
C LEU A 21 2.21 5.31 -1.91
N GLU A 22 1.30 5.81 -2.74
CA GLU A 22 1.28 5.62 -4.18
C GLU A 22 2.54 6.18 -4.83
N CYS A 23 2.96 7.40 -4.47
CA CYS A 23 4.19 7.98 -5.00
C CYS A 23 5.42 7.09 -4.72
N LYS A 24 5.50 6.51 -3.52
CA LYS A 24 6.61 5.62 -3.12
C LYS A 24 6.50 4.25 -3.82
N LEU A 25 5.29 3.71 -3.94
CA LEU A 25 5.03 2.46 -4.67
C LEU A 25 5.36 2.60 -6.17
N VAL A 26 4.97 3.70 -6.81
CA VAL A 26 5.30 3.98 -8.22
C VAL A 26 6.81 4.06 -8.44
N ALA A 27 7.55 4.69 -7.52
CA ALA A 27 9.01 4.71 -7.57
C ALA A 27 9.65 3.31 -7.47
N LEU A 28 8.96 2.35 -6.85
CA LEU A 28 9.36 0.95 -6.74
C LEU A 28 8.84 0.06 -7.89
N GLY A 29 8.18 0.65 -8.89
CA GLY A 29 7.65 -0.07 -10.07
C GLY A 29 6.26 -0.69 -9.87
N TRP A 30 5.50 -0.20 -8.90
CA TRP A 30 4.09 -0.56 -8.76
C TRP A 30 3.21 0.37 -9.59
N GLU A 31 2.18 -0.20 -10.18
CA GLU A 31 1.19 0.51 -10.98
C GLU A 31 -0.19 0.34 -10.33
N ARG A 32 -1.03 1.36 -10.47
CA ARG A 32 -2.38 1.31 -9.92
C ARG A 32 -3.27 0.51 -10.86
N TYR A 33 -3.72 -0.64 -10.36
CA TYR A 33 -4.61 -1.52 -11.10
C TYR A 33 -6.04 -0.95 -11.06
N TYR A 34 -6.41 -0.26 -12.14
CA TYR A 34 -7.80 0.07 -12.42
C TYR A 34 -8.41 -1.10 -13.19
N ALA A 35 -9.26 -1.90 -12.55
CA ALA A 35 -10.01 -2.94 -13.25
C ALA A 35 -10.96 -2.29 -14.27
N VAL A 36 -10.52 -2.11 -15.53
CA VAL A 36 -11.30 -1.46 -16.61
C VAL A 36 -12.38 -2.38 -17.20
N ARG A 37 -12.61 -3.59 -16.67
CA ARG A 37 -13.70 -4.45 -17.17
C ARG A 37 -14.37 -5.27 -16.07
N GLY A 38 -15.63 -4.94 -15.80
CA GLY A 38 -16.66 -5.94 -15.46
C GLY A 38 -16.62 -6.59 -14.07
N GLY A 39 -15.85 -6.08 -13.11
CA GLY A 39 -16.05 -6.41 -11.69
C GLY A 39 -17.05 -5.44 -11.09
N ALA A 40 -18.08 -5.95 -10.43
CA ALA A 40 -19.22 -5.20 -9.89
C ALA A 40 -18.86 -3.81 -9.32
N ALA A 41 -19.80 -2.88 -9.40
CA ALA A 41 -19.79 -1.54 -8.80
C ALA A 41 -19.64 -1.51 -7.25
N GLY A 42 -18.97 -2.49 -6.66
CA GLY A 42 -18.72 -2.69 -5.24
C GLY A 42 -17.27 -3.04 -4.87
N ASP A 43 -16.29 -2.99 -5.79
CA ASP A 43 -14.88 -3.11 -5.39
C ASP A 43 -14.44 -1.79 -4.73
N CYS A 44 -14.69 -1.69 -3.43
CA CYS A 44 -14.34 -0.57 -2.55
C CYS A 44 -12.84 -0.51 -2.20
N MET A 45 -11.99 -1.19 -2.96
CA MET A 45 -10.56 -1.34 -2.69
C MET A 45 -9.70 -0.66 -3.76
N LEU A 46 -8.52 -0.25 -3.35
CA LEU A 46 -7.40 0.22 -4.16
C LEU A 46 -6.46 -0.96 -4.38
N LYS A 47 -6.12 -1.24 -5.64
CA LYS A 47 -5.23 -2.34 -5.98
C LYS A 47 -3.98 -1.80 -6.67
N PHE A 48 -2.82 -2.30 -6.27
CA PHE A 48 -1.54 -2.01 -6.89
C PHE A 48 -0.92 -3.31 -7.37
N ASP A 49 -0.54 -3.37 -8.63
CA ASP A 49 0.19 -4.49 -9.20
C ASP A 49 1.65 -4.09 -9.43
N LYS A 50 2.56 -5.04 -9.28
CA LYS A 50 3.98 -4.80 -9.54
C LYS A 50 4.32 -5.37 -10.90
N ARG A 51 4.70 -4.52 -11.86
CA ARG A 51 4.99 -4.98 -13.24
C ARG A 51 6.08 -6.05 -13.32
N SER A 52 7.01 -6.06 -12.36
CA SER A 52 8.12 -7.01 -12.29
C SER A 52 7.77 -8.33 -11.58
N SER A 53 6.60 -8.48 -10.97
CA SER A 53 6.20 -9.70 -10.25
C SER A 53 4.70 -9.98 -10.37
N VAL A 54 4.22 -11.07 -9.77
CA VAL A 54 2.77 -11.39 -9.72
C VAL A 54 2.15 -10.84 -8.43
N ASP A 55 2.81 -9.86 -7.80
CA ASP A 55 2.35 -9.30 -6.54
C ASP A 55 1.24 -8.28 -6.75
N LEU A 56 0.18 -8.45 -5.96
CA LEU A 56 -0.92 -7.50 -5.83
C LEU A 56 -1.01 -7.01 -4.38
N ILE A 57 -1.08 -5.70 -4.16
CA ILE A 57 -1.43 -5.10 -2.88
C ILE A 57 -2.89 -4.66 -2.97
N SER A 58 -3.72 -5.05 -2.00
CA SER A 58 -5.12 -4.63 -1.92
C SER A 58 -5.35 -3.80 -0.66
N LEU A 59 -5.70 -2.54 -0.83
CA LEU A 59 -5.92 -1.56 0.23
C LEU A 59 -7.38 -1.09 0.22
N PRO A 60 -7.96 -0.63 1.33
CA PRO A 60 -9.25 0.04 1.29
C PRO A 60 -9.13 1.38 0.54
N LYS A 61 -10.24 1.90 0.00
CA LYS A 61 -10.26 3.26 -0.58
C LYS A 61 -10.12 4.35 0.47
N ASP A 62 -10.64 4.10 1.66
CA ASP A 62 -10.58 5.03 2.78
C ASP A 62 -9.34 4.76 3.65
N PHE A 63 -8.51 5.78 3.86
CA PHE A 63 -7.27 5.64 4.62
C PHE A 63 -7.54 5.41 6.12
N GLY A 64 -8.71 5.82 6.64
CA GLY A 64 -9.14 5.48 7.99
C GLY A 64 -9.37 3.98 8.20
N GLN A 65 -9.60 3.22 7.13
CA GLN A 65 -9.68 1.76 7.17
C GLN A 65 -8.32 1.07 6.95
N PHE A 66 -7.24 1.84 6.74
CA PHE A 66 -5.90 1.30 6.57
C PHE A 66 -5.36 0.70 7.88
N SER A 67 -5.70 -0.56 8.10
CA SER A 67 -5.28 -1.34 9.28
C SER A 67 -3.87 -1.94 9.16
N SER A 68 -3.37 -2.50 10.26
CA SER A 68 -2.07 -3.18 10.32
C SER A 68 -1.94 -4.32 9.31
N VAL A 69 -3.03 -5.04 8.99
CA VAL A 69 -3.01 -6.11 7.99
C VAL A 69 -2.53 -5.58 6.63
N HIS A 70 -3.08 -4.44 6.22
CA HIS A 70 -2.68 -3.79 4.98
C HIS A 70 -1.25 -3.25 5.03
N MET A 71 -0.81 -2.71 6.18
CA MET A 71 0.57 -2.27 6.38
C MET A 71 1.56 -3.43 6.23
N TYR A 72 1.24 -4.59 6.82
CA TYR A 72 2.09 -5.77 6.71
C TYR A 72 2.12 -6.36 5.31
N ASP A 73 1.02 -6.29 4.54
CA ASP A 73 1.01 -6.71 3.14
C ASP A 73 1.97 -5.87 2.30
N VAL A 74 1.92 -4.54 2.44
CA VAL A 74 2.87 -3.62 1.79
C VAL A 74 4.31 -3.92 2.21
N PHE A 75 4.55 -4.11 3.52
CA PHE A 75 5.87 -4.43 4.06
C PHE A 75 6.43 -5.74 3.50
N ILE A 76 5.65 -6.82 3.49
CA ILE A 76 6.10 -8.13 3.03
C ILE A 76 6.51 -8.10 1.55
N LYS A 77 5.77 -7.33 0.74
CA LYS A 77 6.03 -7.19 -0.71
C LYS A 77 7.14 -6.19 -1.03
N ASN A 78 7.54 -5.37 -0.07
CA ASN A 78 8.52 -4.29 -0.25
C ASN A 78 9.44 -4.16 0.97
N ARG A 79 9.98 -5.29 1.46
CA ARG A 79 10.74 -5.34 2.72
C ARG A 79 11.97 -4.43 2.72
N ASP A 80 12.53 -4.18 1.55
CA ASP A 80 13.72 -3.33 1.40
C ASP A 80 13.38 -1.82 1.50
N ALA A 81 12.12 -1.44 1.27
CA ALA A 81 11.71 -0.03 1.16
C ALA A 81 10.72 0.43 2.25
N PHE A 82 10.09 -0.50 2.96
CA PHE A 82 9.15 -0.17 4.03
C PHE A 82 9.45 -0.95 5.31
N CYS A 83 9.01 -0.38 6.43
CA CYS A 83 9.04 -1.02 7.75
C CYS A 83 7.75 -0.69 8.50
N VAL A 84 7.26 -1.60 9.33
CA VAL A 84 6.12 -1.33 10.22
C VAL A 84 6.67 -1.02 11.61
N ILE A 85 6.46 0.22 12.07
CA ILE A 85 6.90 0.69 13.38
C ILE A 85 5.72 0.86 14.33
N ASP A 86 6.00 0.79 15.63
CA ASP A 86 5.05 1.21 16.67
C ASP A 86 5.20 2.72 16.91
N VAL A 87 4.07 3.45 16.97
CA VAL A 87 3.96 4.90 17.24
C VAL A 87 3.09 5.17 18.47
#